data_AF-A0A9X3KJ82-F1
#
_entry.id   AF-A0A9X3KJ82-F1
#
_cell.length_a   1.000
_cell.length_b   1.000
_cell.length_c   1.000
_cell.angle_alpha   90.00
_cell.angle_beta   90.00
_cell.angle_gamma   90.00
#
_symmetry.space_group_name_H-M   'P 1'
#
loop_
_entity.id
_entity.type
_entity.pdbx_description
1 polymer ?
#
loop_
_entity_poly.entity_id
_entity_poly.type
_entity_poly.pdbx_seq_one_letter_code
_entity_poly.pdbx_strand_id
1 'polypeptide(L)'
;MTPEQIVSFATILASVVLSAAFLLTVYRVVVGPTLPDRIVALDMLVGIAIGFIAVIAIRTGFNLYVDIAIALGLVGFLATVAFARFVLSRGPDGRRRPAAVLDGERASEAIEKNMEKGVANRKGKGRR
;
A
#
# COMPACT_ATOMS: atom_id res chain seq x y z
N MET A 1 38.69 26.90 9.05
CA MET A 1 37.30 26.62 9.48
C MET A 1 37.40 25.72 10.69
N THR A 2 36.83 26.12 11.82
CA THR A 2 36.79 25.24 13.00
C THR A 2 35.76 24.14 12.77
N PRO A 3 35.92 22.95 13.38
CA PRO A 3 34.95 21.85 13.23
C PRO A 3 33.52 22.26 13.58
N GLU A 4 33.35 23.12 14.58
CA GLU A 4 32.04 23.62 14.98
C GLU A 4 31.35 24.47 13.91
N GLN A 5 32.12 25.27 13.15
CA GLN A 5 31.57 26.07 12.05
C GLN A 5 31.03 25.18 10.93
N ILE A 6 31.68 24.04 10.67
CA ILE A 6 31.24 23.08 9.64
C ILE A 6 29.89 22.46 10.04
N VAL A 7 29.77 22.00 11.29
CA VAL A 7 28.51 21.40 11.79
C VAL A 7 27.38 22.42 11.83
N SER A 8 27.66 23.65 12.26
CA SER A 8 26.68 24.74 12.28
C SER A 8 26.16 25.05 10.88
N PHE A 9 27.06 25.19 9.90
CA PHE A 9 26.67 25.43 8.51
C PHE A 9 25.85 24.26 7.93
N ALA A 10 26.30 23.02 8.16
CA ALA A 10 25.62 21.82 7.69
C ALA A 10 24.20 21.69 8.26
N THR A 11 24.02 21.93 9.56
CA THR A 11 22.70 21.86 10.22
C THR A 11 21.76 22.97 9.77
N ILE A 12 22.26 24.18 9.47
CA ILE A 12 21.46 25.26 8.87
C ILE A 12 21.02 24.87 7.46
N LEU A 13 21.96 24.44 6.63
CA LEU A 13 21.67 24.01 5.26
C LEU A 13 20.65 22.87 5.23
N ALA A 14 20.85 21.85 6.07
CA ALA A 14 19.91 20.74 6.22
C ALA A 14 18.52 21.22 6.63
N SER A 15 18.42 22.15 7.58
CA SER A 15 17.12 22.70 8.01
C SER A 15 16.38 23.42 6.88
N VAL A 16 17.09 24.19 6.06
CA VAL A 16 16.53 24.90 4.91
C VAL A 16 16.03 23.91 3.85
N VAL A 17 16.85 22.92 3.51
CA VAL A 17 16.49 21.89 2.51
C VAL A 17 15.33 21.03 3.00
N LEU A 18 15.32 20.61 4.27
CA LEU A 18 14.21 19.86 4.86
C LEU A 18 12.92 20.69 4.90
N SER A 19 13.00 21.99 5.14
CA SER A 19 11.84 22.89 5.10
C SER A 19 11.28 23.00 3.69
N ALA A 20 12.13 23.14 2.68
CA ALA A 20 11.70 23.13 1.28
C ALA A 20 11.07 21.78 0.90
N ALA A 21 11.69 20.66 1.28
CA ALA A 21 11.16 19.32 1.07
C ALA A 21 9.81 19.12 1.76
N PHE A 22 9.64 19.64 2.99
CA PHE A 22 8.39 19.59 3.72
C PHE A 22 7.26 20.28 2.95
N LEU A 23 7.48 21.51 2.49
CA LEU A 23 6.47 22.25 1.73
C LEU A 23 6.11 21.55 0.41
N LEU A 24 7.10 21.03 -0.33
CA LEU A 24 6.87 20.29 -1.56
C LEU A 24 6.10 18.99 -1.33
N THR A 25 6.42 18.26 -0.26
CA THR A 25 5.73 17.01 0.09
C THR A 25 4.31 17.28 0.55
N VAL A 26 4.07 18.30 1.39
CA VAL A 26 2.72 18.71 1.79
C VAL A 26 1.88 19.09 0.57
N TYR A 27 2.44 19.85 -0.37
CA TYR A 27 1.77 20.16 -1.63
C TYR A 27 1.38 18.87 -2.39
N ARG A 28 2.29 17.90 -2.48
CA ARG A 28 2.02 16.61 -3.15
C ARG A 28 0.94 15.79 -2.43
N VAL A 29 0.90 15.78 -1.10
CA VAL A 29 -0.17 15.10 -0.33
C VAL A 29 -1.56 15.64 -0.68
N VAL A 30 -1.67 16.96 -0.86
CA VAL A 30 -2.96 17.62 -1.15
C VAL A 30 -3.36 17.45 -2.62
N VAL A 31 -2.42 17.65 -3.55
CA VAL A 31 -2.68 17.68 -5.00
C VAL A 31 -2.58 16.30 -5.66
N GLY A 32 -2.02 15.30 -4.99
CA GLY A 32 -1.78 13.96 -5.53
C GLY A 32 -3.01 13.35 -6.23
N PRO A 33 -2.90 12.89 -7.50
CA PRO A 33 -4.04 12.46 -8.31
C PRO A 33 -4.61 11.11 -7.88
N THR A 34 -3.79 10.24 -7.28
CA THR A 34 -4.20 8.88 -6.89
C THR A 34 -4.03 8.69 -5.37
N LEU A 35 -4.84 7.81 -4.78
CA LEU A 35 -4.70 7.44 -3.36
C LEU A 35 -3.28 6.90 -3.06
N PRO A 36 -2.71 5.96 -3.85
CA PRO A 36 -1.31 5.52 -3.73
C PRO A 36 -0.29 6.65 -3.67
N ASP A 37 -0.39 7.66 -4.55
CA ASP A 37 0.56 8.78 -4.59
C ASP A 37 0.52 9.62 -3.30
N ARG A 38 -0.68 9.84 -2.75
CA ARG A 38 -0.86 10.56 -1.48
C ARG A 38 -0.24 9.81 -0.30
N ILE A 39 -0.37 8.48 -0.26
CA ILE A 39 0.18 7.65 0.81
C ILE A 39 1.70 7.65 0.77
N VAL A 40 2.30 7.56 -0.42
CA VAL A 40 3.75 7.66 -0.59
C VAL A 40 4.24 9.06 -0.19
N ALA A 41 3.49 10.12 -0.51
CA ALA A 41 3.82 11.47 -0.05
C ALA A 41 3.72 11.62 1.49
N LEU A 42 2.74 10.97 2.13
CA LEU A 42 2.66 10.93 3.60
C LEU A 42 3.85 10.20 4.23
N ASP A 43 4.33 9.12 3.62
CA ASP A 43 5.53 8.40 4.06
C ASP A 43 6.78 9.29 3.98
N MET A 44 6.93 10.03 2.88
CA MET A 44 8.00 11.01 2.73
C MET A 44 7.94 12.09 3.81
N LEU A 45 6.74 12.47 4.26
CA LEU A 45 6.57 13.43 5.35
C LEU A 45 7.13 12.89 6.67
N VAL A 46 6.95 11.59 6.95
CA VAL A 46 7.57 10.93 8.12
C VAL A 46 9.09 10.94 8.01
N GLY A 47 9.64 10.65 6.84
CA GLY A 47 11.09 10.74 6.59
C GLY A 47 11.65 12.15 6.82
N ILE A 48 10.93 13.18 6.36
CA ILE A 48 11.30 14.59 6.59
C ILE A 48 11.25 14.94 8.08
N ALA A 49 10.22 14.48 8.80
CA ALA A 49 10.12 14.67 10.25
C ALA A 49 11.28 14.02 11.00
N ILE A 50 11.67 12.80 10.62
CA ILE A 50 12.86 12.11 11.15
C ILE A 50 14.13 12.92 10.87
N GLY A 51 14.26 13.48 9.66
CA GLY A 51 15.35 14.38 9.31
C GLY A 51 15.43 15.63 10.21
N PHE A 52 14.29 16.26 10.50
CA PHE A 52 14.24 17.40 11.42
C PHE A 52 14.67 17.00 12.84
N ILE A 53 14.19 15.87 13.34
CA ILE A 53 14.56 15.35 14.67
C ILE A 53 16.06 15.06 14.72
N ALA A 54 16.65 14.50 13.66
CA ALA A 54 18.09 14.27 13.57
C ALA A 54 18.89 15.59 13.63
N VAL A 55 18.45 16.64 12.95
CA VAL A 55 19.08 17.97 13.05
C VAL A 55 18.99 18.53 14.47
N ILE A 56 17.83 18.38 15.13
CA ILE A 56 17.65 18.79 16.54
C ILE A 56 18.58 17.99 17.46
N ALA A 57 18.72 16.68 17.24
CA ALA A 57 19.65 15.84 17.99
C ALA A 57 21.08 16.36 17.90
N ILE A 58 21.54 16.71 16.69
CA ILE A 58 22.89 17.27 16.47
C ILE A 58 23.06 18.61 17.19
N ARG A 59 22.06 19.49 17.13
CA ARG A 59 22.16 20.83 17.75
C ARG A 59 22.07 20.82 19.28
N THR A 60 21.28 19.90 19.83
CA THR A 60 21.06 19.80 21.29
C THR A 60 22.05 18.87 21.98
N GLY A 61 22.66 17.94 21.25
CA GLY A 61 23.55 16.91 21.77
C GLY A 61 22.83 15.80 22.56
N PHE A 62 21.49 15.80 22.62
CA PHE A 62 20.73 14.79 23.35
C PHE A 62 20.44 13.58 22.45
N ASN A 63 21.00 12.42 22.82
CA ASN A 63 20.76 11.15 22.13
C ASN A 63 19.30 10.68 22.16
N LEU A 64 18.50 11.16 23.13
CA LEU A 64 17.07 10.85 23.22
C LEU A 64 16.31 11.15 21.90
N TYR A 65 16.71 12.19 21.18
CA TYR A 65 16.08 12.53 19.89
C TYR A 65 16.36 11.47 18.82
N VAL A 66 17.53 10.81 18.87
CA VAL A 66 17.86 9.71 17.95
C VAL A 66 16.97 8.50 18.21
N ASP A 67 16.72 8.17 19.47
CA ASP A 67 15.81 7.08 19.84
C ASP A 67 14.38 7.36 19.36
N ILE A 68 13.91 8.61 19.52
CA ILE A 68 12.61 9.06 19.00
C ILE A 68 12.56 8.94 17.47
N ALA A 69 13.62 9.35 16.77
CA ALA A 69 13.72 9.25 15.32
C ALA A 69 13.65 7.79 14.83
N ILE A 70 14.36 6.88 15.49
CA ILE A 70 14.32 5.44 15.17
C ILE A 70 12.93 4.87 15.42
N ALA A 71 12.31 5.17 16.57
CA ALA A 71 10.96 4.71 16.89
C ALA A 71 9.93 5.22 15.87
N LEU A 72 9.99 6.50 15.50
CA LEU A 72 9.13 7.07 14.46
C LEU A 72 9.37 6.44 13.08
N GLY A 73 10.61 6.10 12.73
CA GLY A 73 10.92 5.39 11.49
C GLY A 73 10.26 4.01 11.43
N LEU A 74 10.33 3.25 12.52
CA LEU A 74 9.69 1.93 12.62
C LEU A 74 8.16 2.02 12.55
N VAL A 75 7.57 2.94 13.32
CA VAL A 75 6.11 3.16 13.33
C VAL A 75 5.62 3.67 11.98
N GLY A 76 6.36 4.60 11.37
CA GLY A 76 6.07 5.15 10.05
C GLY A 76 6.04 4.06 8.99
N PHE A 77 7.11 3.26 8.91
CA PHE A 77 7.21 2.15 7.97
C PHE A 77 6.09 1.11 8.14
N LEU A 78 5.77 0.75 9.39
CA LEU A 78 4.64 -0.16 9.68
C LEU A 78 3.31 0.43 9.20
N ALA A 79 3.09 1.72 9.40
CA ALA A 79 1.89 2.41 8.94
C ALA A 79 1.77 2.39 7.41
N THR A 80 2.87 2.63 6.67
CA THR A 80 2.88 2.55 5.20
C THR A 80 2.61 1.15 4.70
N VAL A 81 3.23 0.12 5.29
CA VAL A 81 2.99 -1.29 4.94
C VAL A 81 1.54 -1.69 5.21
N ALA A 82 0.99 -1.29 6.36
CA ALA A 82 -0.41 -1.54 6.69
C ALA A 82 -1.35 -0.88 5.67
N PHE A 83 -1.04 0.36 5.27
CA PHE A 83 -1.82 1.07 4.26
C PHE A 83 -1.72 0.42 2.88
N ALA A 84 -0.52 0.01 2.45
CA ALA A 84 -0.33 -0.70 1.19
C ALA A 84 -1.12 -2.01 1.15
N ARG A 85 -1.10 -2.78 2.25
CA ARG A 85 -1.91 -3.99 2.41
C ARG A 85 -3.40 -3.69 2.37
N PHE A 86 -3.83 -2.62 3.01
CA PHE A 86 -5.23 -2.17 3.00
C PHE A 86 -5.71 -1.81 1.60
N VAL A 87 -4.93 -1.04 0.85
CA VAL A 87 -5.24 -0.66 -0.55
C VAL A 87 -5.29 -1.89 -1.44
N LEU A 88 -4.33 -2.81 -1.32
CA LEU A 88 -4.32 -4.05 -2.10
C LEU A 88 -5.51 -4.96 -1.78
N SER A 89 -5.91 -5.02 -0.50
CA SER A 89 -7.05 -5.85 -0.06
C SER A 89 -8.41 -5.26 -0.44
N ARG A 90 -8.47 -4.00 -0.86
CA ARG A 90 -9.70 -3.30 -1.29
C ARG A 90 -9.67 -2.78 -2.73
N GLY A 91 -8.60 -3.05 -3.49
CA GLY A 91 -8.54 -2.81 -4.93
C GLY A 91 -9.74 -3.47 -5.62
N PRO A 92 -10.28 -2.88 -6.71
CA PRO A 92 -11.62 -3.14 -7.22
C PRO A 92 -11.91 -4.62 -7.15
N ASP A 93 -12.85 -4.95 -6.27
CA ASP A 93 -13.24 -6.31 -5.96
C ASP A 93 -13.60 -6.96 -7.31
N GLY A 94 -12.64 -7.70 -7.86
CA GLY A 94 -12.78 -8.54 -9.03
C GLY A 94 -13.64 -9.72 -8.62
N ARG A 95 -14.85 -9.46 -8.15
CA ARG A 95 -15.95 -10.42 -8.13
C ARG A 95 -16.38 -10.68 -9.56
N ARG A 96 -15.50 -11.36 -10.28
CA ARG A 96 -15.86 -12.52 -11.08
C ARG A 96 -14.83 -13.59 -10.79
N ARG A 97 -14.91 -14.21 -9.60
CA ARG A 97 -14.86 -15.67 -9.63
C ARG A 97 -16.05 -16.04 -10.52
N PRO A 98 -15.86 -16.60 -11.73
CA PRO A 98 -16.99 -17.04 -12.51
C PRO A 98 -17.75 -18.02 -11.61
N ALA A 99 -19.00 -17.70 -11.28
CA ALA A 99 -19.89 -18.61 -10.55
C ALA A 99 -19.99 -19.99 -11.25
N ALA A 100 -19.55 -20.07 -12.51
CA ALA A 100 -19.43 -21.29 -13.29
C ALA A 100 -18.49 -22.36 -12.73
N VAL A 101 -17.54 -22.05 -11.82
CA VAL A 101 -16.59 -23.06 -11.29
C VAL A 101 -17.17 -23.87 -10.13
N LEU A 102 -18.28 -23.44 -9.52
CA LEU A 102 -18.88 -24.12 -8.36
C LEU A 102 -20.23 -24.79 -8.64
N ASP A 103 -20.82 -24.59 -9.82
CA ASP A 103 -22.08 -25.22 -10.22
C ASP A 103 -21.84 -26.66 -10.72
N GLY A 104 -21.23 -27.51 -9.88
CA GLY A 104 -21.16 -28.96 -10.11
C GLY A 104 -22.56 -29.58 -10.24
N GLU A 105 -23.55 -28.97 -9.59
CA GLU A 105 -24.96 -29.34 -9.71
C GLU A 105 -25.51 -29.09 -11.12
N ARG A 106 -25.22 -27.95 -11.76
CA ARG A 106 -25.70 -27.69 -13.14
C ARG A 106 -25.03 -28.59 -14.18
N ALA A 107 -23.76 -28.93 -13.96
CA ALA A 107 -23.06 -29.90 -14.79
C ALA A 107 -23.67 -31.30 -14.63
N SER A 108 -24.00 -31.70 -13.40
CA SER A 108 -24.68 -32.97 -13.11
C SER A 108 -26.10 -33.02 -13.70
N GLU A 109 -26.89 -31.95 -13.55
CA GLU A 109 -28.24 -31.83 -14.12
C GLU A 109 -28.23 -31.88 -15.65
N ALA A 110 -27.25 -31.24 -16.30
CA ALA A 110 -27.10 -31.28 -17.75
C ALA A 110 -26.72 -32.68 -18.24
N ILE A 111 -25.87 -33.40 -17.50
CA ILE A 111 -25.50 -34.79 -17.80
C ILE A 111 -26.71 -35.71 -17.63
N GLU A 112 -27.46 -35.59 -16.53
CA GLU A 112 -28.64 -36.41 -16.24
C GLU A 112 -29.73 -36.22 -17.30
N LYS A 113 -30.03 -34.97 -17.66
CA LYS A 113 -31.01 -34.64 -18.70
C LYS A 113 -30.61 -35.16 -20.09
N ASN A 114 -29.32 -35.18 -20.39
CA ASN A 114 -28.81 -35.74 -21.64
C ASN A 114 -28.87 -37.28 -21.63
N MET A 115 -28.65 -37.91 -20.47
CA MET A 115 -28.78 -39.36 -20.29
C MET A 115 -30.23 -39.81 -20.47
N GLU A 116 -31.20 -39.11 -19.86
CA GLU A 116 -32.63 -39.40 -20.02
C GLU A 116 -33.09 -39.30 -21.48
N LYS A 117 -32.68 -38.23 -22.18
CA LYS A 117 -33.00 -38.05 -23.60
C LYS A 117 -32.39 -39.15 -24.48
N GLY A 118 -31.16 -39.57 -24.18
CA GLY A 118 -30.49 -40.66 -24.89
C GLY A 118 -31.20 -42.02 -24.69
N VAL A 119 -31.70 -42.28 -23.48
CA VAL A 119 -32.49 -43.49 -23.16
C VAL A 119 -33.86 -43.45 -23.83
N ALA A 120 -34.55 -42.30 -23.81
CA ALA A 120 -35.83 -42.11 -24.48
C ALA A 120 -35.72 -42.32 -26.00
N ASN A 121 -34.66 -41.80 -26.62
CA ASN A 121 -34.40 -41.97 -28.05
C ASN A 121 -34.11 -43.43 -28.45
N ARG A 122 -33.42 -44.21 -27.59
CA ARG A 122 -33.23 -45.66 -27.83
C ARG A 122 -34.52 -46.46 -27.72
N LYS A 123 -35.39 -46.15 -26.76
CA LYS A 123 -36.68 -46.84 -26.60
C LYS A 123 -37.64 -46.57 -27.77
N GLY A 124 -37.56 -45.40 -28.41
CA GLY A 124 -38.36 -45.08 -29.60
C GLY A 124 -37.93 -45.80 -30.88
N LYS A 125 -36.66 -46.24 -30.98
CA LYS A 125 -36.09 -46.81 -32.21
C LYS A 125 -36.18 -48.35 -32.30
N GLY A 126 -36.51 -49.04 -31.20
CA GLY A 126 -36.67 -50.51 -31.16
C GLY A 126 -38.09 -51.03 -31.36
N ARG A 127 -39.03 -50.19 -31.84
CA ARG A 127 -40.46 -50.52 -31.98
C ARG A 127 -40.99 -50.36 -33.42
N ARG A 128 -40.12 -50.34 -34.42
CA ARG A 128 -40.48 -50.44 -35.84
C ARG A 128 -39.88 -51.71 -36.42
#